data_AF-A0AAW2FLL4-F1
#
_entry.id   AF-A0AAW2FLL4-F1
#
_cell.length_a   1.000
_cell.length_b   1.000
_cell.length_c   1.000
_cell.angle_alpha   90.00
_cell.angle_beta   90.00
_cell.angle_gamma   90.00
#
_symmetry.space_group_name_H-M   'P 1'
#
loop_
_entity.id
_entity.type
_entity.pdbx_description
1 polymer ?
#
loop_
_entity_poly.entity_id
_entity_poly.type
_entity_poly.pdbx_seq_one_letter_code
_entity_poly.pdbx_strand_id
1 'polypeptide(L)'
;METGIIPPNLHYTRPQESSKAIIDGKLKVVTEPTPWNGGYAGISSFGFGGVNCHLILKHNPKNKIKNGAPSDNLPRLVTVSGRTEESVKVFLDDIEKHSALNVDIEYINLIHSVYSENILDHLYRGFTIVGSENSECTIKEIENYLETPRPIWFVFSGIGSQWPGMGADLMKFPVFAEAIKKCDAVLQPRGVDIINIVTSKDKTIFDNILHLFVGIAAVQIGLVDLIKSIGIVPNNIIGHSTGELGCAYADECFTAEQTILSAYLKGLAFIETEVIYGLMAVVSLGYNDVKDICPSDIDVACHNSSDSSIISGPADSMKELLAQLQAKQIFVKEVPCSNIPYHSRYVAPVGSKLLSYLKKIIPEPKPRSSKWVSTSVPRNKWSIASAKLSSAEYHTNNLLSPVLFEETARMIPKNAVTIEIAPHGILQEILRQSLGSEVTNIALTQSGYRDNVEVLLQAIGKLYNAGLQPNIASLYPSVEYPVSRGTPMISPSIR
;
A
#
# COMPACT_ATOMS: atom_id res chain seq x y z
N MET A 1 2.51 -19.26 36.26
CA MET A 1 1.14 -19.30 35.72
C MET A 1 1.16 -19.41 34.20
N GLU A 2 1.87 -18.55 33.48
CA GLU A 2 1.94 -18.58 32.00
C GLU A 2 2.45 -19.89 31.39
N THR A 3 3.51 -20.47 31.93
CA THR A 3 4.13 -21.71 31.42
C THR A 3 3.39 -22.98 31.82
N GLY A 4 2.36 -22.90 32.69
CA GLY A 4 1.70 -24.07 33.25
C GLY A 4 2.56 -24.92 34.19
N ILE A 5 3.69 -24.41 34.69
CA ILE A 5 4.60 -25.12 35.58
C ILE A 5 4.85 -24.28 36.85
N ILE A 6 4.85 -24.93 38.02
CA ILE A 6 5.35 -24.39 39.27
C ILE A 6 6.87 -24.65 39.33
N PRO A 7 7.70 -23.60 39.47
CA PRO A 7 9.15 -23.79 39.52
C PRO A 7 9.58 -24.52 40.81
N PRO A 8 10.61 -25.35 40.75
CA PRO A 8 11.14 -26.04 41.93
C PRO A 8 11.86 -25.09 42.88
N ASN A 9 11.59 -25.24 44.18
CA ASN A 9 12.39 -24.66 45.24
C ASN A 9 13.75 -25.35 45.33
N LEU A 10 14.79 -24.53 45.44
CA LEU A 10 16.16 -25.00 45.71
C LEU A 10 16.38 -25.24 47.20
N HIS A 11 17.43 -25.98 47.52
CA HIS A 11 17.96 -26.19 48.89
C HIS A 11 17.01 -26.87 49.90
N TYR A 12 15.92 -27.49 49.43
CA TYR A 12 15.06 -28.31 50.28
C TYR A 12 15.55 -29.76 50.28
N THR A 13 16.21 -30.17 51.37
CA THR A 13 16.73 -31.55 51.54
C THR A 13 15.91 -32.38 52.51
N ARG A 14 15.49 -31.80 53.64
CA ARG A 14 14.61 -32.44 54.63
C ARG A 14 13.70 -31.40 55.29
N PRO A 15 12.46 -31.76 55.68
CA PRO A 15 11.58 -30.86 56.44
C PRO A 15 12.20 -30.51 57.80
N GLN A 16 11.97 -29.29 58.29
CA GLN A 16 12.26 -28.95 59.69
C GLN A 16 11.33 -29.74 60.62
N GLU A 17 11.86 -30.24 61.73
CA GLU A 17 11.10 -31.03 62.72
C GLU A 17 9.90 -30.27 63.30
N SER A 18 9.99 -28.94 63.39
CA SER A 18 8.90 -28.07 63.85
C SER A 18 7.73 -27.96 62.85
N SER A 19 7.94 -28.31 61.58
CA SER A 19 6.99 -28.09 60.49
C SER A 19 6.08 -29.28 60.25
N LYS A 20 5.25 -29.63 61.23
CA LYS A 20 4.34 -30.79 61.19
C LYS A 20 3.47 -30.84 59.92
N ALA A 21 2.97 -29.70 59.45
CA ALA A 21 2.12 -29.66 58.24
C ALA A 21 2.83 -30.16 56.97
N ILE A 22 4.15 -30.02 56.89
CA ILE A 22 4.96 -30.54 55.77
C ILE A 22 5.25 -32.03 55.98
N ILE A 23 5.59 -32.42 57.21
CA ILE A 23 5.87 -33.83 57.58
C ILE A 23 4.62 -34.70 57.35
N ASP A 24 3.45 -34.22 57.77
CA ASP A 24 2.16 -34.92 57.66
C ASP A 24 1.56 -34.82 56.24
N GLY A 25 2.22 -34.11 55.31
CA GLY A 25 1.80 -34.02 53.90
C GLY A 25 0.66 -33.04 53.60
N LYS A 26 0.19 -32.25 54.56
CA LYS A 26 -0.84 -31.20 54.33
C LYS A 26 -0.32 -30.07 53.46
N LEU A 27 0.98 -29.76 53.57
CA LEU A 27 1.70 -28.84 52.71
C LEU A 27 2.81 -29.59 51.98
N LYS A 28 2.92 -29.38 50.67
CA LYS A 28 3.98 -29.98 49.85
C LYS A 28 4.92 -28.90 49.36
N VAL A 29 6.20 -29.02 49.70
CA VAL A 29 7.24 -28.18 49.09
C VAL A 29 7.47 -28.68 47.67
N VAL A 30 7.45 -27.77 46.69
CA VAL A 30 7.65 -28.11 45.28
C VAL A 30 9.15 -28.18 45.01
N THR A 31 9.69 -29.37 44.79
CA THR A 31 11.14 -29.59 44.56
C THR A 31 11.48 -29.97 43.13
N GLU A 32 10.46 -30.23 42.31
CA GLU A 32 10.58 -30.63 40.91
C GLU A 32 9.63 -29.77 40.07
N PRO A 33 9.89 -29.58 38.76
CA PRO A 33 8.97 -28.90 37.85
C PRO A 33 7.59 -29.54 37.90
N THR A 34 6.65 -28.90 38.59
CA THR A 34 5.34 -29.49 38.88
C THR A 34 4.26 -28.86 38.01
N PRO A 35 3.43 -29.66 37.31
CA PRO A 35 2.33 -29.11 36.52
C PRO A 35 1.37 -28.25 37.34
N TRP A 36 1.02 -27.08 36.81
CA TRP A 36 0.04 -26.16 37.39
C TRP A 36 -1.28 -26.26 36.63
N ASN A 37 -2.26 -26.91 37.24
CA ASN A 37 -3.58 -27.15 36.63
C ASN A 37 -4.55 -25.95 36.71
N GLY A 38 -4.07 -24.78 37.16
CA GLY A 38 -4.92 -23.60 37.40
C GLY A 38 -5.32 -23.45 38.86
N GLY A 39 -6.24 -22.52 39.12
CA GLY A 39 -6.71 -22.15 40.46
C GLY A 39 -6.11 -20.87 41.03
N TYR A 40 -6.16 -20.75 42.35
CA TYR A 40 -5.70 -19.59 43.10
C TYR A 40 -4.28 -19.79 43.63
N ALA A 41 -3.48 -18.73 43.63
CA ALA A 41 -2.18 -18.69 44.30
C ALA A 41 -2.19 -17.63 45.40
N GLY A 42 -1.69 -17.99 46.58
CA GLY A 42 -1.44 -17.05 47.67
C GLY A 42 0.01 -16.58 47.66
N ILE A 43 0.24 -15.29 47.87
CA ILE A 43 1.57 -14.69 48.04
C ILE A 43 1.59 -13.98 49.38
N SER A 44 2.58 -14.30 50.20
CA SER A 44 2.78 -13.65 51.51
C SER A 44 4.10 -12.88 51.52
N SER A 45 4.10 -11.70 52.13
CA SER A 45 5.29 -10.90 52.37
C SER A 45 5.25 -10.34 53.80
N PHE A 46 6.29 -10.63 54.58
CA PHE A 46 6.37 -10.30 56.00
C PHE A 46 7.64 -9.48 56.26
N GLY A 47 7.48 -8.20 56.59
CA GLY A 47 8.59 -7.32 56.93
C GLY A 47 9.03 -7.52 58.37
N PHE A 48 10.34 -7.45 58.62
CA PHE A 48 10.91 -7.65 59.97
C PHE A 48 10.34 -6.70 61.03
N GLY A 49 9.88 -5.51 60.63
CA GLY A 49 9.21 -4.52 61.49
C GLY A 49 7.76 -4.86 61.85
N GLY A 50 7.24 -6.02 61.44
CA GLY A 50 5.89 -6.49 61.77
C GLY A 50 4.81 -6.17 60.73
N VAL A 51 5.17 -5.57 59.59
CA VAL A 51 4.22 -5.30 58.50
C VAL A 51 4.03 -6.57 57.67
N ASN A 52 2.79 -7.08 57.65
CA ASN A 52 2.42 -8.30 56.96
C ASN A 52 1.45 -7.98 55.81
N CYS A 53 1.69 -8.58 54.65
CA CYS A 53 0.82 -8.47 53.49
C CYS A 53 0.55 -9.87 52.90
N HIS A 54 -0.68 -10.09 52.44
CA HIS A 54 -1.06 -11.30 51.73
C HIS A 54 -1.93 -10.94 50.52
N LEU A 55 -1.66 -11.61 49.39
CA LEU A 55 -2.34 -11.42 48.11
C LEU A 55 -2.84 -12.76 47.61
N ILE A 56 -4.07 -12.78 47.08
CA ILE A 56 -4.64 -13.95 46.39
C ILE A 56 -4.78 -13.60 44.93
N LEU A 57 -4.17 -14.42 44.07
CA LEU A 57 -4.20 -14.27 42.61
C LEU A 57 -5.01 -15.40 41.99
N LYS A 58 -5.88 -15.06 41.04
CA LYS A 58 -6.57 -16.03 40.19
C LYS A 58 -5.92 -16.05 38.82
N HIS A 59 -5.60 -17.23 38.30
CA HIS A 59 -5.05 -17.33 36.95
C HIS A 59 -6.08 -16.94 35.88
N ASN A 60 -5.60 -16.44 34.73
CA ASN A 60 -6.41 -16.29 33.53
C ASN A 60 -6.81 -17.68 32.99
N PRO A 61 -8.11 -17.99 32.84
CA PRO A 61 -8.56 -19.28 32.33
C PRO A 61 -8.52 -19.39 30.80
N LYS A 62 -8.34 -18.27 30.06
CA LYS A 62 -8.34 -18.26 28.59
C LYS A 62 -7.14 -19.05 28.05
N ASN A 63 -7.43 -20.07 27.24
CA ASN A 63 -6.42 -20.91 26.57
C ASN A 63 -6.37 -20.56 25.07
N LYS A 64 -5.19 -20.74 24.46
CA LYS A 64 -5.02 -20.53 23.01
C LYS A 64 -5.83 -21.54 22.21
N ILE A 65 -6.54 -21.04 21.21
CA ILE A 65 -7.18 -21.85 20.16
C ILE A 65 -6.15 -22.07 19.06
N LYS A 66 -5.95 -23.33 18.63
CA LYS A 66 -4.98 -23.70 17.56
C LYS A 66 -3.60 -23.05 17.74
N ASN A 67 -3.10 -22.97 18.98
CA ASN A 67 -1.82 -22.32 19.33
C ASN A 67 -1.69 -20.86 18.84
N GLY A 68 -2.80 -20.14 18.72
CA GLY A 68 -2.82 -18.73 18.27
C GLY A 68 -2.74 -18.54 16.75
N ALA A 69 -2.86 -19.61 15.97
CA ALA A 69 -2.80 -19.54 14.50
C ALA A 69 -3.88 -18.59 13.93
N PRO A 70 -3.56 -17.82 12.87
CA PRO A 70 -4.56 -17.02 12.17
C PRO A 70 -5.66 -17.90 11.55
N SER A 71 -6.87 -17.34 11.43
CA SER A 71 -7.99 -17.98 10.72
C SER A 71 -8.09 -17.59 9.25
N ASP A 72 -7.20 -16.71 8.80
CA ASP A 72 -7.07 -16.21 7.44
C ASP A 72 -5.70 -16.58 6.84
N ASN A 73 -5.52 -16.30 5.54
CA ASN A 73 -4.32 -16.64 4.79
C ASN A 73 -3.42 -15.42 4.52
N LEU A 74 -3.44 -14.40 5.38
CA LEU A 74 -2.60 -13.21 5.24
C LEU A 74 -1.29 -13.38 6.04
N PRO A 75 -0.13 -13.06 5.45
CA PRO A 75 1.08 -12.81 6.22
C PRO A 75 0.87 -11.63 7.18
N ARG A 76 1.60 -11.62 8.30
CA ARG A 76 1.55 -10.55 9.29
C ARG A 76 2.76 -9.64 9.13
N LEU A 77 2.51 -8.38 8.81
CA LEU A 77 3.47 -7.30 8.94
C LEU A 77 3.59 -6.93 10.42
N VAL A 78 4.82 -6.87 10.91
CA VAL A 78 5.12 -6.47 12.28
C VAL A 78 6.10 -5.31 12.23
N THR A 79 5.75 -4.20 12.85
CA THR A 79 6.59 -3.00 12.95
C THR A 79 7.04 -2.82 14.40
N VAL A 80 8.30 -2.44 14.59
CA VAL A 80 8.88 -2.15 15.91
C VAL A 80 9.79 -0.92 15.81
N SER A 81 10.01 -0.26 16.94
CA SER A 81 10.99 0.81 17.05
C SER A 81 11.82 0.65 18.33
N GLY A 82 13.00 1.26 18.35
CA GLY A 82 13.92 1.15 19.47
C GLY A 82 14.93 2.30 19.53
N ARG A 83 15.68 2.36 20.63
CA ARG A 83 16.71 3.40 20.84
C ARG A 83 17.95 3.19 19.97
N THR A 84 18.22 1.94 19.60
CA THR A 84 19.40 1.51 18.84
C THR A 84 19.00 0.56 17.71
N GLU A 85 19.82 0.49 16.66
CA GLU A 85 19.60 -0.47 15.56
C GLU A 85 19.60 -1.91 16.08
N GLU A 86 20.51 -2.23 17.01
CA GLU A 86 20.64 -3.55 17.61
C GLU A 86 19.40 -3.95 18.40
N SER A 87 18.77 -3.01 19.13
CA SER A 87 17.53 -3.29 19.87
C SER A 87 16.40 -3.71 18.95
N VAL A 88 16.23 -3.01 17.82
CA VAL A 88 15.22 -3.32 16.80
C VAL A 88 15.54 -4.66 16.15
N LYS A 89 16.79 -4.88 15.77
CA LYS A 89 17.22 -6.14 15.14
C LYS A 89 16.91 -7.35 16.02
N VAL A 90 17.30 -7.31 17.30
CA VAL A 90 17.04 -8.39 18.24
C VAL A 90 15.54 -8.64 18.42
N PHE A 91 14.74 -7.57 18.50
CA PHE A 91 13.29 -7.71 18.63
C PHE A 91 12.70 -8.40 17.40
N LEU A 92 13.10 -7.98 16.19
CA LEU A 92 12.64 -8.61 14.95
C LEU A 92 13.09 -10.09 14.86
N ASP A 93 14.31 -10.42 15.30
CA ASP A 93 14.80 -11.81 15.40
C ASP A 93 13.96 -12.65 16.38
N ASP A 94 13.59 -12.08 17.54
CA ASP A 94 12.73 -12.75 18.52
C ASP A 94 11.32 -13.00 17.96
N ILE A 95 10.74 -12.03 17.23
CA ILE A 95 9.43 -12.17 16.58
C ILE A 95 9.45 -13.31 15.57
N GLU A 96 10.49 -13.40 14.75
CA GLU A 96 10.67 -14.46 13.76
C GLU A 96 10.82 -15.81 14.43
N LYS A 97 11.64 -15.89 15.49
CA LYS A 97 11.81 -17.12 16.27
C LYS A 97 10.50 -17.60 16.88
N HIS A 98 9.70 -16.70 17.44
CA HIS A 98 8.38 -17.05 17.97
C HIS A 98 7.38 -17.45 16.88
N SER A 99 7.55 -16.96 15.65
CA SER A 99 6.66 -17.22 14.52
C SER A 99 7.09 -18.40 13.64
N ALA A 100 8.26 -19.01 13.89
CA ALA A 100 8.87 -20.02 13.03
C ALA A 100 8.04 -21.31 12.90
N LEU A 101 7.33 -21.71 13.96
CA LEU A 101 6.44 -22.88 13.94
C LEU A 101 4.99 -22.51 13.63
N ASN A 102 4.52 -21.38 14.15
CA ASN A 102 3.18 -20.87 13.95
C ASN A 102 3.13 -19.37 14.28
N VAL A 103 2.40 -18.59 13.49
CA VAL A 103 2.16 -17.17 13.81
C VAL A 103 1.13 -17.08 14.93
N ASP A 104 1.50 -16.49 16.06
CA ASP A 104 0.61 -16.24 17.19
C ASP A 104 -0.03 -14.85 17.09
N ILE A 105 -1.29 -14.79 16.66
CA ILE A 105 -1.98 -13.50 16.41
C ILE A 105 -2.14 -12.65 17.68
N GLU A 106 -2.24 -13.27 18.86
CA GLU A 106 -2.38 -12.52 20.11
C GLU A 106 -1.06 -11.83 20.47
N TYR A 107 0.08 -12.48 20.23
CA TYR A 107 1.40 -11.91 20.42
C TYR A 107 1.67 -10.76 19.44
N ILE A 108 1.39 -10.99 18.16
CA ILE A 108 1.55 -9.97 17.12
C ILE A 108 0.67 -8.75 17.41
N ASN A 109 -0.58 -8.95 17.84
CA ASN A 109 -1.49 -7.85 18.16
C ASN A 109 -1.04 -7.05 19.40
N LEU A 110 -0.41 -7.68 20.39
CA LEU A 110 0.23 -6.94 21.49
C LEU A 110 1.35 -6.04 20.98
N ILE A 111 2.19 -6.53 20.06
CA ILE A 111 3.27 -5.73 19.45
C ILE A 111 2.68 -4.57 18.65
N HIS A 112 1.66 -4.82 17.82
CA HIS A 112 0.93 -3.77 17.11
C HIS A 112 0.35 -2.73 18.07
N SER A 113 -0.11 -3.14 19.24
CA SER A 113 -0.64 -2.23 20.27
C SER A 113 0.46 -1.42 20.95
N VAL A 114 1.66 -1.99 21.18
CA VAL A 114 2.81 -1.28 21.76
C VAL A 114 3.30 -0.19 20.79
N TYR A 115 3.38 -0.50 19.51
CA TYR A 115 3.91 0.39 18.47
C TYR A 115 2.81 1.07 17.65
N SER A 116 1.59 1.18 18.18
CA SER A 116 0.48 1.87 17.50
C SER A 116 0.73 3.37 17.39
N GLU A 117 1.46 3.93 18.36
CA GLU A 117 1.89 5.32 18.39
C GLU A 117 3.41 5.42 18.29
N ASN A 118 3.90 6.60 17.91
CA ASN A 118 5.32 6.87 17.92
C ASN A 118 5.82 6.95 19.37
N ILE A 119 6.90 6.23 19.68
CA ILE A 119 7.53 6.25 21.01
C ILE A 119 8.67 7.26 20.99
N LEU A 120 8.66 8.19 21.95
CA LEU A 120 9.69 9.23 22.06
C LEU A 120 11.09 8.59 22.20
N ASP A 121 12.08 9.24 21.58
CA ASP A 121 13.48 8.82 21.55
C ASP A 121 13.75 7.51 20.79
N HIS A 122 12.76 6.84 20.20
CA HIS A 122 13.04 5.65 19.37
C HIS A 122 13.63 6.06 18.00
N LEU A 123 14.95 6.15 17.92
CA LEU A 123 15.72 6.63 16.76
C LEU A 123 15.83 5.60 15.62
N TYR A 124 15.38 4.36 15.84
CA TYR A 124 15.39 3.31 14.83
C TYR A 124 14.02 2.69 14.72
N ARG A 125 13.62 2.43 13.47
CA ARG A 125 12.38 1.73 13.12
C ARG A 125 12.72 0.55 12.25
N GLY A 126 11.96 -0.52 12.38
CA GLY A 126 12.11 -1.68 11.52
C GLY A 126 10.83 -2.46 11.39
N PHE A 127 10.79 -3.31 10.38
CA PHE A 127 9.66 -4.20 10.14
C PHE A 127 10.12 -5.58 9.71
N THR A 128 9.24 -6.56 9.90
CA THR A 128 9.36 -7.92 9.37
C THR A 128 7.99 -8.42 8.89
N ILE A 129 7.97 -9.42 8.00
CA ILE A 129 6.76 -10.08 7.53
C ILE A 129 6.83 -11.57 7.89
N VAL A 130 5.94 -12.02 8.76
CA VAL A 130 5.89 -13.43 9.23
C VAL A 130 4.68 -14.17 8.66
N GLY A 131 4.79 -15.49 8.52
CA GLY A 131 3.72 -16.34 8.00
C GLY A 131 3.53 -16.27 6.48
N SER A 132 4.54 -15.84 5.73
CA SER A 132 4.57 -15.95 4.27
C SER A 132 4.94 -17.37 3.86
N GLU A 133 4.02 -18.11 3.23
CA GLU A 133 4.25 -19.48 2.75
C GLU A 133 5.29 -19.54 1.61
N ASN A 134 5.50 -18.43 0.91
CA ASN A 134 6.27 -18.38 -0.33
C ASN A 134 7.70 -17.85 -0.15
N SER A 135 8.11 -17.42 1.04
CA SER A 135 9.39 -16.73 1.23
C SER A 135 10.46 -17.67 1.79
N GLU A 136 11.51 -17.93 0.99
CA GLU A 136 12.71 -18.67 1.41
C GLU A 136 13.50 -17.93 2.51
N CYS A 137 13.35 -16.60 2.60
CA CYS A 137 13.92 -15.73 3.64
C CYS A 137 12.89 -14.74 4.15
N THR A 138 12.93 -14.45 5.45
CA THR A 138 12.12 -13.38 6.03
C THR A 138 12.62 -12.02 5.58
N ILE A 139 11.70 -11.15 5.14
CA ILE A 139 12.02 -9.78 4.77
C ILE A 139 12.15 -8.94 6.04
N LYS A 140 13.28 -8.25 6.18
CA LYS A 140 13.59 -7.40 7.33
C LYS A 140 14.34 -6.17 6.87
N GLU A 141 13.85 -5.00 7.26
CA GLU A 141 14.52 -3.73 7.00
C GLU A 141 14.50 -2.88 8.27
N ILE A 142 15.62 -2.22 8.57
CA ILE A 142 15.80 -1.35 9.72
C ILE A 142 16.39 -0.06 9.19
N GLU A 143 15.81 1.07 9.61
CA GLU A 143 16.23 2.39 9.17
C GLU A 143 16.34 3.33 10.36
N ASN A 144 17.21 4.33 10.22
CA ASN A 144 17.24 5.45 11.15
C ASN A 144 15.97 6.29 10.97
N TYR A 145 15.27 6.56 12.06
CA TYR A 145 14.08 7.38 12.06
C TYR A 145 14.44 8.84 12.40
N LEU A 146 14.33 9.70 11.39
CA LEU A 146 14.40 11.14 11.56
C LEU A 146 13.03 11.64 12.04
N GLU A 147 12.96 12.24 13.23
CA GLU A 147 11.73 12.80 13.83
C GLU A 147 11.20 14.07 13.11
N THR A 148 11.42 14.18 11.80
CA THR A 148 10.94 15.28 10.97
C THR A 148 9.71 14.84 10.17
N PRO A 149 8.59 15.57 10.25
CA PRO A 149 7.43 15.30 9.39
C PRO A 149 7.80 15.34 7.92
N ARG A 150 7.39 14.31 7.17
CA ARG A 150 7.62 14.20 5.73
C ARG A 150 6.29 14.29 4.99
N PRO A 151 6.15 15.19 4.00
CA PRO A 151 4.90 15.33 3.28
C PRO A 151 4.63 14.08 2.43
N ILE A 152 3.40 13.57 2.51
CA ILE A 152 2.94 12.37 1.81
C ILE A 152 2.31 12.79 0.48
N TRP A 153 2.82 12.23 -0.61
CA TRP A 153 2.33 12.45 -1.96
C TRP A 153 1.76 11.16 -2.54
N PHE A 154 0.48 11.15 -2.87
CA PHE A 154 -0.07 10.06 -3.67
C PHE A 154 0.20 10.34 -5.15
N VAL A 155 0.83 9.39 -5.83
CA VAL A 155 1.16 9.45 -7.25
C VAL A 155 0.35 8.39 -7.99
N PHE A 156 -0.55 8.79 -8.89
CA PHE A 156 -1.40 7.86 -9.62
C PHE A 156 -0.89 7.63 -11.04
N SER A 157 -0.49 6.40 -11.34
CA SER A 157 0.00 6.04 -12.68
C SER A 157 -1.15 5.80 -13.65
N GLY A 158 -0.86 5.92 -14.94
CA GLY A 158 -1.83 5.79 -16.02
C GLY A 158 -1.77 4.44 -16.75
N ILE A 159 -2.10 4.50 -18.05
CA ILE A 159 -1.97 3.38 -18.98
C ILE A 159 -0.51 2.90 -19.03
N GLY A 160 -0.33 1.59 -19.10
CA GLY A 160 0.95 0.90 -19.03
C GLY A 160 1.19 0.21 -17.68
N SER A 161 0.39 0.55 -16.66
CA SER A 161 0.45 -0.05 -15.32
C SER A 161 -0.34 -1.35 -15.18
N GLN A 162 -1.24 -1.65 -16.13
CA GLN A 162 -2.07 -2.85 -16.11
C GLN A 162 -1.28 -4.13 -16.44
N TRP A 163 -1.69 -5.26 -15.86
CA TRP A 163 -1.17 -6.59 -16.19
C TRP A 163 -2.13 -7.70 -15.74
N PRO A 164 -2.12 -8.89 -16.37
CA PRO A 164 -3.02 -9.99 -16.03
C PRO A 164 -2.90 -10.43 -14.57
N GLY A 165 -4.01 -10.43 -13.84
CA GLY A 165 -4.05 -10.81 -12.43
C GLY A 165 -3.66 -9.69 -11.46
N MET A 166 -3.59 -8.43 -11.93
CA MET A 166 -3.11 -7.29 -11.15
C MET A 166 -3.83 -7.00 -9.82
N GLY A 167 -5.06 -7.49 -9.63
CA GLY A 167 -5.80 -7.38 -8.37
C GLY A 167 -5.93 -8.70 -7.61
N ALA A 168 -5.50 -9.83 -8.18
CA ALA A 168 -5.83 -11.17 -7.68
C ALA A 168 -5.34 -11.41 -6.25
N ASP A 169 -4.07 -11.12 -5.97
CA ASP A 169 -3.48 -11.35 -4.65
C ASP A 169 -4.11 -10.44 -3.58
N LEU A 170 -4.41 -9.19 -3.96
CA LEU A 170 -4.95 -8.19 -3.05
C LEU A 170 -6.41 -8.42 -2.67
N MET A 171 -7.14 -9.29 -3.39
CA MET A 171 -8.49 -9.73 -3.00
C MET A 171 -8.50 -10.44 -1.63
N LYS A 172 -7.33 -10.85 -1.10
CA LYS A 172 -7.22 -11.38 0.27
C LYS A 172 -7.47 -10.30 1.34
N PHE A 173 -7.29 -9.02 1.02
CA PHE A 173 -7.61 -7.92 1.93
C PHE A 173 -9.09 -7.54 1.82
N PRO A 174 -9.88 -7.62 2.91
CA PRO A 174 -11.32 -7.35 2.86
C PRO A 174 -11.67 -5.97 2.29
N VAL A 175 -10.93 -4.93 2.70
CA VAL A 175 -11.15 -3.55 2.23
C VAL A 175 -10.98 -3.43 0.71
N PHE A 176 -9.93 -4.04 0.16
CA PHE A 176 -9.69 -4.07 -1.28
C PHE A 176 -10.79 -4.85 -2.01
N ALA A 177 -11.12 -6.06 -1.52
CA ALA A 177 -12.14 -6.90 -2.11
C ALA A 177 -13.53 -6.23 -2.12
N GLU A 178 -13.88 -5.50 -1.06
CA GLU A 178 -15.13 -4.72 -0.99
C GLU A 178 -15.15 -3.57 -1.99
N ALA A 179 -14.03 -2.86 -2.16
CA ALA A 179 -13.90 -1.81 -3.17
C ALA A 179 -14.09 -2.35 -4.59
N ILE A 180 -13.47 -3.50 -4.92
CA ILE A 180 -13.64 -4.17 -6.21
C ILE A 180 -15.09 -4.63 -6.41
N LYS A 181 -15.72 -5.23 -5.40
CA LYS A 181 -17.14 -5.64 -5.46
C LYS A 181 -18.09 -4.46 -5.69
N LYS A 182 -17.81 -3.29 -5.09
CA LYS A 182 -18.58 -2.06 -5.34
C LYS A 182 -18.43 -1.61 -6.79
N CYS A 183 -17.20 -1.62 -7.33
CA CYS A 183 -16.93 -1.28 -8.73
C CYS A 183 -17.63 -2.24 -9.69
N ASP A 184 -17.59 -3.54 -9.38
CA ASP A 184 -18.25 -4.60 -10.14
C ASP A 184 -19.77 -4.38 -10.18
N ALA A 185 -20.41 -4.21 -9.02
CA ALA A 185 -21.86 -4.00 -8.94
C ALA A 185 -22.36 -2.79 -9.78
N VAL A 186 -21.55 -1.74 -9.92
CA VAL A 186 -21.87 -0.56 -10.75
C VAL A 186 -21.86 -0.87 -12.24
N LEU A 187 -20.97 -1.77 -12.69
CA LEU A 187 -20.76 -2.07 -14.11
C LEU A 187 -21.36 -3.40 -14.59
N GLN A 188 -21.76 -4.29 -13.68
CA GLN A 188 -22.50 -5.52 -13.98
C GLN A 188 -23.73 -5.27 -14.87
N PRO A 189 -24.60 -4.25 -14.64
CA PRO A 189 -25.73 -3.95 -15.52
C PRO A 189 -25.34 -3.55 -16.96
N ARG A 190 -24.05 -3.24 -17.20
CA ARG A 190 -23.47 -2.87 -18.49
C ARG A 190 -22.67 -4.02 -19.11
N GLY A 191 -22.73 -5.22 -18.53
CA GLY A 191 -22.06 -6.42 -19.04
C GLY A 191 -20.55 -6.44 -18.80
N VAL A 192 -20.03 -5.68 -17.83
CA VAL A 192 -18.61 -5.65 -17.51
C VAL A 192 -18.38 -6.28 -16.14
N ASP A 193 -17.58 -7.35 -16.12
CA ASP A 193 -17.20 -8.09 -14.91
C ASP A 193 -15.83 -7.61 -14.42
N ILE A 194 -15.83 -6.72 -13.43
CA ILE A 194 -14.62 -6.10 -12.89
C ILE A 194 -13.80 -7.10 -12.11
N ILE A 195 -14.45 -8.03 -11.39
CA ILE A 195 -13.75 -9.07 -10.65
C ILE A 195 -12.94 -9.93 -11.61
N ASN A 196 -13.54 -10.38 -12.71
CA ASN A 196 -12.83 -11.13 -13.75
C ASN A 196 -11.71 -10.30 -14.38
N ILE A 197 -11.95 -9.03 -14.71
CA ILE A 197 -10.93 -8.17 -15.34
C ILE A 197 -9.67 -8.03 -14.46
N VAL A 198 -9.82 -7.84 -13.14
CA VAL A 198 -8.65 -7.63 -12.25
C VAL A 198 -8.01 -8.95 -11.79
N THR A 199 -8.71 -10.08 -11.87
CA THR A 199 -8.21 -11.38 -11.39
C THR A 199 -7.78 -12.34 -12.50
N SER A 200 -8.23 -12.13 -13.73
CA SER A 200 -7.91 -13.00 -14.87
C SER A 200 -6.42 -13.00 -15.18
N LYS A 201 -5.87 -14.20 -15.36
CA LYS A 201 -4.47 -14.44 -15.77
C LYS A 201 -4.30 -14.52 -17.29
N ASP A 202 -5.37 -14.29 -18.06
CA ASP A 202 -5.29 -14.22 -19.52
C ASP A 202 -4.42 -13.03 -19.96
N LYS A 203 -3.37 -13.30 -20.74
CA LYS A 203 -2.43 -12.28 -21.23
C LYS A 203 -3.09 -11.26 -22.15
N THR A 204 -4.19 -11.61 -22.79
CA THR A 204 -4.92 -10.78 -23.74
C THR A 204 -6.06 -9.97 -23.11
N ILE A 205 -6.32 -10.14 -21.80
CA ILE A 205 -7.45 -9.50 -21.13
C ILE A 205 -7.44 -7.96 -21.30
N PHE A 206 -6.25 -7.37 -21.39
CA PHE A 206 -6.02 -5.93 -21.52
C PHE A 206 -5.81 -5.45 -22.96
N ASP A 207 -5.92 -6.33 -23.97
CA ASP A 207 -6.01 -5.89 -25.37
C ASP A 207 -7.32 -5.13 -25.61
N ASN A 208 -8.34 -5.44 -24.81
CA ASN A 208 -9.59 -4.71 -24.74
C ASN A 208 -9.40 -3.37 -24.03
N ILE A 209 -9.62 -2.28 -24.77
CA ILE A 209 -9.50 -0.91 -24.28
C ILE A 209 -10.35 -0.61 -23.05
N LEU A 210 -11.56 -1.19 -22.96
CA LEU A 210 -12.44 -0.96 -21.83
C LEU A 210 -11.82 -1.52 -20.55
N HIS A 211 -11.25 -2.73 -20.64
CA HIS A 211 -10.61 -3.42 -19.52
C HIS A 211 -9.39 -2.64 -19.00
N LEU A 212 -8.64 -1.97 -19.88
CA LEU A 212 -7.54 -1.07 -19.50
C LEU A 212 -8.03 0.00 -18.51
N PHE A 213 -9.03 0.79 -18.92
CA PHE A 213 -9.50 1.92 -18.12
C PHE A 213 -10.15 1.48 -16.81
N VAL A 214 -11.10 0.54 -16.89
CA VAL A 214 -11.87 0.13 -15.70
C VAL A 214 -11.02 -0.69 -14.73
N GLY A 215 -10.09 -1.50 -15.23
CA GLY A 215 -9.20 -2.28 -14.40
C GLY A 215 -8.24 -1.40 -13.60
N ILE A 216 -7.57 -0.44 -14.25
CA ILE A 216 -6.68 0.51 -13.56
C ILE A 216 -7.45 1.29 -12.50
N ALA A 217 -8.62 1.84 -12.86
CA ALA A 217 -9.43 2.61 -11.93
C ALA A 217 -9.89 1.77 -10.73
N ALA A 218 -10.37 0.54 -10.94
CA ALA A 218 -10.82 -0.34 -9.86
C ALA A 218 -9.68 -0.68 -8.88
N VAL A 219 -8.49 -1.00 -9.38
CA VAL A 219 -7.32 -1.26 -8.53
C VAL A 219 -6.90 -0.01 -7.77
N GLN A 220 -6.89 1.16 -8.41
CA GLN A 220 -6.56 2.43 -7.74
C GLN A 220 -7.55 2.78 -6.64
N ILE A 221 -8.85 2.57 -6.85
CA ILE A 221 -9.89 2.74 -5.81
C ILE A 221 -9.59 1.81 -4.63
N GLY A 222 -9.36 0.51 -4.89
CA GLY A 222 -9.08 -0.46 -3.83
C GLY A 222 -7.81 -0.16 -3.05
N LEU A 223 -6.74 0.30 -3.71
CA LEU A 223 -5.49 0.69 -3.06
C LEU A 223 -5.66 1.97 -2.22
N VAL A 224 -6.43 2.96 -2.71
CA VAL A 224 -6.76 4.16 -1.92
C VAL A 224 -7.52 3.77 -0.66
N ASP A 225 -8.55 2.93 -0.78
CA ASP A 225 -9.35 2.49 0.36
C ASP A 225 -8.49 1.75 1.40
N LEU A 226 -7.60 0.86 0.96
CA LEU A 226 -6.71 0.10 1.83
C LEU A 226 -5.70 1.01 2.56
N ILE A 227 -5.05 1.94 1.86
CA ILE A 227 -4.08 2.85 2.47
C ILE A 227 -4.77 3.85 3.42
N LYS A 228 -5.96 4.33 3.05
CA LYS A 228 -6.78 5.16 3.96
C LYS A 228 -7.25 4.36 5.18
N SER A 229 -7.55 3.06 5.06
CA SER A 229 -8.03 2.24 6.19
C SER A 229 -6.97 2.04 7.28
N ILE A 230 -5.69 2.17 6.94
CA ILE A 230 -4.57 2.17 7.90
C ILE A 230 -4.17 3.59 8.34
N GLY A 231 -4.98 4.60 8.05
CA GLY A 231 -4.78 5.98 8.51
C GLY A 231 -3.80 6.82 7.68
N ILE A 232 -3.30 6.32 6.55
CA ILE A 232 -2.42 7.09 5.68
C ILE A 232 -3.26 7.92 4.70
N VAL A 233 -3.11 9.24 4.79
CA VAL A 233 -3.77 10.21 3.91
C VAL A 233 -2.74 11.15 3.27
N PRO A 234 -2.93 11.58 2.01
CA PRO A 234 -1.97 12.43 1.34
C PRO A 234 -2.05 13.89 1.81
N ASN A 235 -0.89 14.54 1.86
CA ASN A 235 -0.79 16.00 1.86
C ASN A 235 -1.04 16.55 0.45
N ASN A 236 -0.58 15.82 -0.58
CA ASN A 236 -0.69 16.21 -1.98
C ASN A 236 -0.95 15.01 -2.89
N ILE A 237 -1.60 15.27 -4.03
CA ILE A 237 -2.02 14.26 -4.99
C ILE A 237 -1.59 14.72 -6.39
N ILE A 238 -0.95 13.82 -7.14
CA ILE A 238 -0.55 14.03 -8.54
C ILE A 238 -0.92 12.79 -9.35
N GLY A 239 -1.43 12.97 -10.56
CA GLY A 239 -1.81 11.88 -11.46
C GLY A 239 -1.12 11.97 -12.81
N HIS A 240 -0.88 10.83 -13.43
CA HIS A 240 -0.38 10.74 -14.79
C HIS A 240 -1.50 10.23 -15.71
N SER A 241 -1.89 11.03 -16.70
CA SER A 241 -2.93 10.67 -17.67
C SER A 241 -4.24 10.24 -16.96
N THR A 242 -4.74 9.04 -17.24
CA THR A 242 -5.93 8.44 -16.64
C THR A 242 -5.84 8.26 -15.12
N GLY A 243 -4.65 8.31 -14.53
CA GLY A 243 -4.45 8.34 -13.08
C GLY A 243 -5.12 9.55 -12.40
N GLU A 244 -5.44 10.63 -13.14
CA GLU A 244 -6.24 11.75 -12.61
C GLU A 244 -7.68 11.35 -12.23
N LEU A 245 -8.21 10.21 -12.71
CA LEU A 245 -9.46 9.64 -12.16
C LEU A 245 -9.26 9.13 -10.74
N GLY A 246 -8.14 8.43 -10.47
CA GLY A 246 -7.75 8.03 -9.12
C GLY A 246 -7.49 9.23 -8.21
N CYS A 247 -6.93 10.32 -8.76
CA CYS A 247 -6.76 11.57 -8.03
C CYS A 247 -8.10 12.17 -7.60
N ALA A 248 -9.09 12.22 -8.51
CA ALA A 248 -10.43 12.71 -8.19
C ALA A 248 -11.11 11.88 -7.09
N TYR A 249 -10.87 10.57 -7.05
CA TYR A 249 -11.34 9.70 -5.97
C TYR A 249 -10.64 10.00 -4.64
N ALA A 250 -9.30 10.06 -4.65
CA ALA A 250 -8.51 10.30 -3.44
C ALA A 250 -8.74 11.69 -2.83
N ASP A 251 -8.99 12.69 -3.68
CA ASP A 251 -9.37 14.07 -3.32
C ASP A 251 -10.86 14.22 -2.97
N GLU A 252 -11.64 13.12 -3.00
CA GLU A 252 -13.06 13.05 -2.63
C GLU A 252 -14.00 13.89 -3.52
N CYS A 253 -13.47 14.34 -4.65
CA CYS A 253 -14.23 14.94 -5.74
C CYS A 253 -15.20 13.94 -6.35
N PHE A 254 -14.77 12.69 -6.53
CA PHE A 254 -15.59 11.59 -7.06
C PHE A 254 -15.89 10.54 -5.99
N THR A 255 -17.07 9.91 -6.11
CA THR A 255 -17.35 8.63 -5.47
C THR A 255 -16.68 7.48 -6.22
N ALA A 256 -16.63 6.29 -5.62
CA ALA A 256 -16.15 5.09 -6.32
C ALA A 256 -16.98 4.81 -7.59
N GLU A 257 -18.32 4.99 -7.51
CA GLU A 257 -19.24 4.86 -8.64
C GLU A 257 -18.92 5.87 -9.76
N GLN A 258 -18.75 7.15 -9.44
CA GLN A 258 -18.40 8.16 -10.45
C GLN A 258 -17.04 7.88 -11.09
N THR A 259 -16.08 7.39 -10.31
CA THR A 259 -14.73 7.07 -10.80
C THR A 259 -14.76 5.90 -11.77
N ILE A 260 -15.41 4.78 -11.40
CA ILE A 260 -15.47 3.59 -12.26
C ILE A 260 -16.34 3.82 -13.49
N LEU A 261 -17.45 4.57 -13.37
CA LEU A 261 -18.26 4.97 -14.53
C LEU A 261 -17.50 5.91 -15.45
N SER A 262 -16.72 6.87 -14.92
CA SER A 262 -15.89 7.74 -15.74
C SER A 262 -14.86 6.95 -16.54
N ALA A 263 -14.23 5.95 -15.92
CA ALA A 263 -13.29 5.05 -16.59
C ALA A 263 -13.98 4.23 -17.69
N TYR A 264 -15.15 3.66 -17.39
CA TYR A 264 -15.96 2.93 -18.37
C TYR A 264 -16.36 3.83 -19.57
N LEU A 265 -16.85 5.04 -19.31
CA LEU A 265 -17.29 5.97 -20.34
C LEU A 265 -16.12 6.52 -21.18
N LYS A 266 -14.91 6.64 -20.59
CA LYS A 266 -13.68 6.90 -21.35
C LYS A 266 -13.41 5.78 -22.34
N GLY A 267 -13.39 4.52 -21.90
CA GLY A 267 -13.20 3.37 -22.79
C GLY A 267 -14.30 3.26 -23.87
N LEU A 268 -15.56 3.44 -23.49
CA LEU A 268 -16.70 3.40 -24.41
C LEU A 268 -16.62 4.49 -25.49
N ALA A 269 -16.23 5.71 -25.12
CA ALA A 269 -16.09 6.80 -26.08
C ALA A 269 -15.09 6.47 -27.21
N PHE A 270 -14.01 5.75 -26.89
CA PHE A 270 -13.06 5.24 -27.88
C PHE A 270 -13.61 4.10 -28.73
N ILE A 271 -14.36 3.16 -28.12
CA ILE A 271 -14.97 2.05 -28.87
C ILE A 271 -15.95 2.58 -29.92
N GLU A 272 -16.72 3.60 -29.59
CA GLU A 272 -17.76 4.12 -30.47
C GLU A 272 -17.32 5.31 -31.34
N THR A 273 -16.03 5.65 -31.36
CA THR A 273 -15.51 6.75 -32.17
C THR A 273 -14.33 6.24 -32.97
N GLU A 274 -14.38 6.41 -34.29
CA GLU A 274 -13.25 6.07 -35.13
C GLU A 274 -12.07 7.01 -34.83
N VAL A 275 -10.94 6.42 -34.48
CA VAL A 275 -9.66 7.09 -34.26
C VAL A 275 -8.66 6.44 -35.20
N ILE A 276 -7.71 7.22 -35.70
CA ILE A 276 -6.65 6.67 -36.55
C ILE A 276 -5.90 5.54 -35.84
N TYR A 277 -5.35 4.63 -36.63
CA TYR A 277 -4.37 3.68 -36.15
C TYR A 277 -3.07 4.42 -35.80
N GLY A 278 -2.75 4.52 -34.51
CA GLY A 278 -1.62 5.28 -34.00
C GLY A 278 -0.72 4.47 -33.08
N LEU A 279 0.36 5.11 -32.64
CA LEU A 279 1.32 4.54 -31.69
C LEU A 279 1.71 5.57 -30.65
N MET A 280 2.09 5.08 -29.48
CA MET A 280 2.75 5.86 -28.45
C MET A 280 4.07 5.20 -28.08
N ALA A 281 5.10 6.00 -27.82
CA ALA A 281 6.40 5.49 -27.42
C ALA A 281 7.09 6.39 -26.41
N VAL A 282 7.67 5.76 -25.39
CA VAL A 282 8.63 6.41 -24.48
C VAL A 282 9.92 6.65 -25.26
N VAL A 283 10.48 7.85 -25.14
CA VAL A 283 11.76 8.24 -25.70
C VAL A 283 12.63 8.80 -24.56
N SER A 284 13.90 8.41 -24.51
CA SER A 284 14.89 8.96 -23.57
C SER A 284 15.38 10.35 -23.98
N LEU A 285 14.44 11.27 -24.19
CA LEU A 285 14.65 12.69 -24.40
C LEU A 285 13.55 13.47 -23.66
N GLY A 286 13.91 14.57 -23.02
CA GLY A 286 12.94 15.47 -22.39
C GLY A 286 12.15 16.28 -23.42
N TYR A 287 11.08 16.94 -22.96
CA TYR A 287 10.20 17.74 -23.82
C TYR A 287 10.96 18.77 -24.68
N ASN A 288 11.94 19.45 -24.07
CA ASN A 288 12.69 20.51 -24.74
C ASN A 288 13.55 20.00 -25.90
N ASP A 289 14.01 18.74 -25.84
CA ASP A 289 14.85 18.15 -26.87
C ASP A 289 14.01 17.43 -27.94
N VAL A 290 12.93 16.76 -27.53
CA VAL A 290 12.12 15.93 -28.44
C VAL A 290 11.19 16.77 -29.32
N LYS A 291 10.70 17.92 -28.84
CA LYS A 291 9.71 18.74 -29.57
C LYS A 291 10.21 19.23 -30.94
N ASP A 292 11.51 19.48 -31.06
CA ASP A 292 12.13 20.00 -32.30
C ASP A 292 12.54 18.86 -33.25
N ILE A 293 12.52 17.62 -32.77
CA ILE A 293 12.79 16.39 -33.55
C ILE A 293 11.48 15.79 -34.08
N CYS A 294 10.38 15.96 -33.34
CA CYS A 294 9.06 15.46 -33.72
C CYS A 294 8.60 16.09 -35.06
N PRO A 295 8.22 15.26 -36.05
CA PRO A 295 7.46 15.70 -37.22
C PRO A 295 6.18 16.44 -36.81
N SER A 296 5.66 17.27 -37.72
CA SER A 296 4.49 18.12 -37.44
C SER A 296 3.21 17.35 -37.11
N ASP A 297 3.12 16.07 -37.46
CA ASP A 297 2.00 15.16 -37.21
C ASP A 297 2.21 14.24 -36.00
N ILE A 298 3.30 14.40 -35.24
CA ILE A 298 3.56 13.71 -33.98
C ILE A 298 3.51 14.72 -32.83
N ASP A 299 2.65 14.45 -31.86
CA ASP A 299 2.52 15.28 -30.65
C ASP A 299 3.39 14.71 -29.52
N VAL A 300 3.95 15.58 -28.68
CA VAL A 300 4.56 15.16 -27.40
C VAL A 300 3.44 15.04 -26.37
N ALA A 301 3.04 13.79 -26.08
CA ALA A 301 1.89 13.46 -25.25
C ALA A 301 2.16 13.58 -23.76
N CYS A 302 3.34 13.18 -23.28
CA CYS A 302 3.67 13.21 -21.85
C CYS A 302 5.08 13.76 -21.62
N HIS A 303 5.20 14.72 -20.70
CA HIS A 303 6.46 15.23 -20.20
C HIS A 303 6.75 14.48 -18.89
N ASN A 304 7.58 13.44 -18.92
CA ASN A 304 7.77 12.57 -17.75
C ASN A 304 8.90 13.07 -16.85
N SER A 305 10.06 13.36 -17.43
CA SER A 305 11.27 13.87 -16.75
C SER A 305 12.08 14.75 -17.70
N SER A 306 13.21 15.30 -17.24
CA SER A 306 14.11 16.12 -18.04
C SER A 306 14.74 15.37 -19.22
N ASP A 307 14.72 14.04 -19.17
CA ASP A 307 15.32 13.12 -20.12
C ASP A 307 14.34 12.02 -20.58
N SER A 308 13.04 12.17 -20.31
CA SER A 308 12.02 11.22 -20.73
C SER A 308 10.71 11.89 -21.13
N SER A 309 10.22 11.52 -22.31
CA SER A 309 8.92 11.96 -22.84
C SER A 309 8.19 10.79 -23.51
N ILE A 310 6.87 10.93 -23.68
CA ILE A 310 6.09 10.03 -24.53
C ILE A 310 5.61 10.82 -25.75
N ILE A 311 5.91 10.31 -26.94
CA ILE A 311 5.42 10.84 -28.22
C ILE A 311 4.25 10.01 -28.73
N SER A 312 3.35 10.63 -29.48
CA SER A 312 2.05 10.07 -29.86
C SER A 312 1.62 10.57 -31.24
N GLY A 313 1.26 9.65 -32.14
CA GLY A 313 0.89 10.03 -33.51
C GLY A 313 0.51 8.84 -34.42
N PRO A 314 0.36 9.07 -35.73
CA PRO A 314 0.07 8.03 -36.72
C PRO A 314 1.13 6.94 -36.73
N ALA A 315 0.73 5.68 -36.88
CA ALA A 315 1.65 4.56 -36.71
C ALA A 315 2.82 4.57 -37.71
N ASP A 316 2.60 4.99 -38.96
CA ASP A 316 3.64 4.99 -39.98
C ASP A 316 4.70 6.07 -39.69
N SER A 317 4.28 7.31 -39.44
CA SER A 317 5.17 8.41 -39.04
C SER A 317 5.93 8.09 -37.75
N MET A 318 5.25 7.46 -36.79
CA MET A 318 5.87 7.01 -35.53
C MET A 318 6.96 5.97 -35.79
N LYS A 319 6.70 4.93 -36.61
CA LYS A 319 7.71 3.91 -36.93
C LYS A 319 8.95 4.51 -37.60
N GLU A 320 8.77 5.44 -38.52
CA GLU A 320 9.88 6.15 -39.17
C GLU A 320 10.72 6.94 -38.14
N LEU A 321 10.08 7.73 -37.28
CA LEU A 321 10.78 8.49 -36.24
C LEU A 321 11.49 7.56 -35.25
N LEU A 322 10.85 6.48 -34.80
CA LEU A 322 11.45 5.53 -33.87
C LEU A 322 12.70 4.87 -34.47
N ALA A 323 12.67 4.48 -35.75
CA ALA A 323 13.83 3.96 -36.45
C ALA A 323 14.97 4.99 -36.53
N GLN A 324 14.66 6.27 -36.79
CA GLN A 324 15.65 7.34 -36.81
C GLN A 324 16.28 7.59 -35.43
N LEU A 325 15.48 7.57 -34.36
CA LEU A 325 15.96 7.73 -32.99
C LEU A 325 16.85 6.55 -32.57
N GLN A 326 16.45 5.32 -32.89
CA GLN A 326 17.25 4.12 -32.65
C GLN A 326 18.58 4.15 -33.42
N ALA A 327 18.59 4.63 -34.67
CA ALA A 327 19.82 4.80 -35.44
C ALA A 327 20.79 5.82 -34.80
N LYS A 328 20.26 6.77 -34.01
CA LYS A 328 21.02 7.72 -33.20
C LYS A 328 21.34 7.20 -31.79
N GLN A 329 21.10 5.92 -31.51
CA GLN A 329 21.29 5.27 -30.20
C GLN A 329 20.47 5.88 -29.06
N ILE A 330 19.35 6.54 -29.39
CA ILE A 330 18.40 7.03 -28.41
C ILE A 330 17.45 5.88 -28.05
N PHE A 331 17.31 5.61 -26.75
CA PHE A 331 16.40 4.58 -26.28
C PHE A 331 14.94 4.96 -26.57
N VAL A 332 14.21 4.02 -27.16
CA VAL A 332 12.77 4.13 -27.40
C VAL A 332 12.08 2.83 -27.04
N LYS A 333 10.87 2.92 -26.51
CA LYS A 333 10.03 1.77 -26.17
C LYS A 333 8.56 2.07 -26.43
N GLU A 334 7.92 1.24 -27.23
CA GLU A 334 6.48 1.34 -27.48
C GLU A 334 5.66 1.10 -26.21
N VAL A 335 4.57 1.85 -26.05
CA VAL A 335 3.62 1.73 -24.95
C VAL A 335 2.43 0.89 -25.43
N PRO A 336 2.08 -0.23 -24.76
CA PRO A 336 0.91 -1.01 -25.12
C PRO A 336 -0.36 -0.22 -24.79
N CYS A 337 -0.96 0.37 -25.83
CA CYS A 337 -2.04 1.34 -25.72
C CYS A 337 -3.16 1.10 -26.75
N SER A 338 -3.35 -0.16 -27.16
CA SER A 338 -4.36 -0.59 -28.15
C SER A 338 -4.30 0.18 -29.49
N ASN A 339 -3.11 0.59 -29.92
CA ASN A 339 -2.85 1.36 -31.15
C ASN A 339 -3.57 2.73 -31.20
N ILE A 340 -3.72 3.37 -30.04
CA ILE A 340 -4.38 4.67 -29.93
C ILE A 340 -3.36 5.74 -29.55
N PRO A 341 -3.28 6.85 -30.30
CA PRO A 341 -2.37 7.95 -29.98
C PRO A 341 -3.00 8.87 -28.91
N TYR A 342 -3.01 8.46 -27.64
CA TYR A 342 -3.56 9.28 -26.54
C TYR A 342 -2.83 10.62 -26.38
N HIS A 343 -3.51 11.62 -25.80
CA HIS A 343 -2.97 12.97 -25.55
C HIS A 343 -2.40 13.65 -26.80
N SER A 344 -3.02 13.39 -27.95
CA SER A 344 -2.69 13.99 -29.24
C SER A 344 -3.90 14.65 -29.86
N ARG A 345 -3.70 15.40 -30.94
CA ARG A 345 -4.79 15.99 -31.73
C ARG A 345 -5.79 14.95 -32.26
N TYR A 346 -5.36 13.70 -32.42
CA TYR A 346 -6.15 12.64 -33.05
C TYR A 346 -7.28 12.10 -32.16
N VAL A 347 -7.23 12.37 -30.85
CA VAL A 347 -8.32 11.99 -29.92
C VAL A 347 -9.38 13.07 -29.75
N ALA A 348 -9.28 14.20 -30.48
CA ALA A 348 -10.28 15.27 -30.46
C ALA A 348 -11.72 14.80 -30.74
N PRO A 349 -11.99 13.91 -31.72
CA PRO A 349 -13.34 13.38 -31.95
C PRO A 349 -13.92 12.64 -30.73
N VAL A 350 -13.08 11.92 -29.99
CA VAL A 350 -13.46 11.17 -28.78
C VAL A 350 -13.87 12.14 -27.66
N GLY A 351 -13.19 13.28 -27.55
CA GLY A 351 -13.41 14.29 -26.52
C GLY A 351 -14.86 14.79 -26.47
N SER A 352 -15.48 15.03 -27.62
CA SER A 352 -16.88 15.49 -27.72
C SER A 352 -17.85 14.46 -27.15
N LYS A 353 -17.66 13.18 -27.49
CA LYS A 353 -18.50 12.08 -27.02
C LYS A 353 -18.31 11.87 -25.52
N LEU A 354 -17.06 11.82 -25.08
CA LEU A 354 -16.71 11.69 -23.67
C LEU A 354 -17.32 12.81 -22.82
N LEU A 355 -17.23 14.07 -23.27
CA LEU A 355 -17.82 15.20 -22.55
C LEU A 355 -19.33 15.01 -22.35
N SER A 356 -20.03 14.55 -23.38
CA SER A 356 -21.48 14.31 -23.30
C SER A 356 -21.83 13.21 -22.30
N TYR A 357 -20.97 12.20 -22.16
CA TYR A 357 -21.15 11.09 -21.22
C TYR A 357 -20.85 11.53 -19.79
N LEU A 358 -19.72 12.20 -19.59
CA LEU A 358 -19.29 12.68 -18.29
C LEU A 358 -20.26 13.71 -17.69
N LYS A 359 -20.91 14.55 -18.51
CA LYS A 359 -21.96 15.47 -18.02
C LYS A 359 -23.15 14.77 -17.37
N LYS A 360 -23.46 13.53 -17.77
CA LYS A 360 -24.57 12.75 -17.19
C LYS A 360 -24.22 12.20 -15.82
N ILE A 361 -22.94 11.88 -15.57
CA ILE A 361 -22.48 11.28 -14.31
C ILE A 361 -21.86 12.30 -13.34
N ILE A 362 -21.51 13.49 -13.84
CA ILE A 362 -21.00 14.63 -13.07
C ILE A 362 -21.93 15.84 -13.31
N PRO A 363 -23.20 15.78 -12.88
CA PRO A 363 -24.12 16.91 -13.04
C PRO A 363 -23.70 18.12 -12.20
N GLU A 364 -23.15 17.87 -11.01
CA GLU A 364 -22.70 18.88 -10.05
C GLU A 364 -21.24 18.65 -9.70
N PRO A 365 -20.29 19.29 -10.42
CA PRO A 365 -18.88 19.05 -10.21
C PRO A 365 -18.40 19.64 -8.88
N LYS A 366 -17.69 18.83 -8.09
CA LYS A 366 -17.10 19.27 -6.82
C LYS A 366 -15.82 20.09 -7.04
N PRO A 367 -15.51 21.04 -6.15
CA PRO A 367 -14.23 21.74 -6.17
C PRO A 367 -13.09 20.79 -5.82
N ARG A 368 -12.02 20.88 -6.60
CA ARG A 368 -10.73 20.23 -6.31
C ARG A 368 -10.10 20.92 -5.11
N SER A 369 -9.56 20.13 -4.19
CA SER A 369 -8.82 20.70 -3.06
C SER A 369 -7.45 21.23 -3.52
N SER A 370 -6.79 22.02 -2.67
CA SER A 370 -5.42 22.48 -2.92
C SER A 370 -4.38 21.35 -2.88
N LYS A 371 -4.74 20.15 -2.42
CA LYS A 371 -3.86 18.98 -2.38
C LYS A 371 -3.60 18.43 -3.77
N TRP A 372 -4.61 18.44 -4.64
CA TRP A 372 -4.52 17.88 -5.98
C TRP A 372 -3.88 18.87 -6.96
N VAL A 373 -2.63 18.59 -7.33
CA VAL A 373 -1.91 19.32 -8.38
C VAL A 373 -2.19 18.72 -9.76
N SER A 374 -2.65 19.55 -10.69
CA SER A 374 -3.06 19.08 -12.03
C SER A 374 -1.86 18.78 -12.90
N THR A 375 -1.95 17.74 -13.71
CA THR A 375 -1.00 17.46 -14.81
C THR A 375 -1.63 17.66 -16.19
N SER A 376 -2.91 18.01 -16.27
CA SER A 376 -3.62 18.26 -17.53
C SER A 376 -3.86 19.75 -17.82
N VAL A 377 -3.64 20.61 -16.82
CA VAL A 377 -3.79 22.06 -16.96
C VAL A 377 -2.46 22.73 -16.60
N PRO A 378 -1.93 23.65 -17.43
CA PRO A 378 -0.74 24.41 -17.10
C PRO A 378 -0.88 25.18 -15.78
N ARG A 379 0.19 25.25 -14.98
CA ARG A 379 0.18 25.86 -13.63
C ARG A 379 -0.34 27.29 -13.60
N ASN A 380 -0.01 28.11 -14.59
CA ASN A 380 -0.49 29.50 -14.71
C ASN A 380 -2.02 29.61 -14.92
N LYS A 381 -2.70 28.50 -15.24
CA LYS A 381 -4.14 28.41 -15.44
C LYS A 381 -4.87 27.68 -14.32
N TRP A 382 -4.20 27.22 -13.26
CA TRP A 382 -4.89 26.51 -12.16
C TRP A 382 -5.93 27.35 -11.42
N SER A 383 -5.83 28.68 -11.47
CA SER A 383 -6.76 29.59 -10.79
C SER A 383 -8.07 29.82 -11.56
N ILE A 384 -8.19 29.40 -12.82
CA ILE A 384 -9.39 29.58 -13.64
C ILE A 384 -10.52 28.65 -13.16
N ALA A 385 -11.76 29.05 -13.39
CA ALA A 385 -12.94 28.32 -12.91
C ALA A 385 -12.97 26.85 -13.37
N SER A 386 -12.65 26.58 -14.65
CA SER A 386 -12.66 25.21 -15.20
C SER A 386 -11.57 24.30 -14.61
N ALA A 387 -10.47 24.86 -14.10
CA ALA A 387 -9.40 24.09 -13.47
C ALA A 387 -9.67 23.80 -11.99
N LYS A 388 -10.51 24.60 -11.33
CA LYS A 388 -10.85 24.47 -9.90
C LYS A 388 -11.87 23.37 -9.62
N LEU A 389 -12.58 22.87 -10.63
CA LEU A 389 -13.63 21.87 -10.48
C LEU A 389 -13.19 20.54 -11.09
N SER A 390 -13.51 19.43 -10.43
CA SER A 390 -13.40 18.08 -11.00
C SER A 390 -14.61 17.82 -11.89
N SER A 391 -14.66 18.54 -13.01
CA SER A 391 -15.80 18.59 -13.94
C SER A 391 -15.65 17.66 -15.13
N ALA A 392 -16.74 17.42 -15.85
CA ALA A 392 -16.70 16.72 -17.13
C ALA A 392 -15.72 17.39 -18.11
N GLU A 393 -15.73 18.73 -18.16
CA GLU A 393 -14.80 19.54 -18.95
C GLU A 393 -13.34 19.31 -18.54
N TYR A 394 -13.04 19.24 -17.24
CA TYR A 394 -11.69 18.96 -16.74
C TYR A 394 -11.20 17.57 -17.16
N HIS A 395 -12.03 16.55 -16.96
CA HIS A 395 -11.68 15.16 -17.28
C HIS A 395 -11.62 14.89 -18.79
N THR A 396 -12.40 15.61 -19.59
CA THR A 396 -12.23 15.64 -21.06
C THR A 396 -10.95 16.37 -21.44
N ASN A 397 -10.62 17.51 -20.82
CA ASN A 397 -9.37 18.22 -21.07
C ASN A 397 -8.14 17.35 -20.76
N ASN A 398 -8.18 16.55 -19.70
CA ASN A 398 -7.15 15.57 -19.39
C ASN A 398 -6.85 14.61 -20.55
N LEU A 399 -7.87 14.16 -21.28
CA LEU A 399 -7.67 13.32 -22.46
C LEU A 399 -7.05 14.09 -23.64
N LEU A 400 -7.47 15.34 -23.83
CA LEU A 400 -7.14 16.15 -25.02
C LEU A 400 -5.82 16.91 -24.90
N SER A 401 -5.30 17.06 -23.69
CA SER A 401 -4.09 17.84 -23.41
C SER A 401 -2.91 16.93 -23.10
N PRO A 402 -1.67 17.41 -23.32
CA PRO A 402 -0.47 16.70 -22.88
C PRO A 402 -0.43 16.55 -21.35
N VAL A 403 0.27 15.52 -20.88
CA VAL A 403 0.50 15.25 -19.46
C VAL A 403 1.77 15.99 -19.01
N LEU A 404 1.59 17.05 -18.24
CA LEU A 404 2.64 17.92 -17.69
C LEU A 404 3.16 17.34 -16.35
N PHE A 405 3.66 16.10 -16.38
CA PHE A 405 4.07 15.39 -15.16
C PHE A 405 5.37 15.95 -14.60
N GLU A 406 6.39 16.18 -15.42
CA GLU A 406 7.68 16.75 -15.01
C GLU A 406 7.49 18.10 -14.31
N GLU A 407 6.71 19.00 -14.90
CA GLU A 407 6.48 20.34 -14.38
C GLU A 407 5.86 20.32 -12.99
N THR A 408 4.93 19.38 -12.77
CA THR A 408 4.21 19.24 -11.51
C THR A 408 5.01 18.42 -10.49
N ALA A 409 5.75 17.40 -10.92
CA ALA A 409 6.58 16.57 -10.05
C ALA A 409 7.72 17.36 -9.40
N ARG A 410 8.25 18.41 -10.06
CA ARG A 410 9.22 19.35 -9.45
C ARG A 410 8.69 20.08 -8.21
N MET A 411 7.38 20.06 -7.96
CA MET A 411 6.79 20.64 -6.75
C MET A 411 6.88 19.71 -5.53
N ILE A 412 7.26 18.44 -5.73
CA ILE A 412 7.43 17.48 -4.64
C ILE A 412 8.65 17.90 -3.80
N PRO A 413 8.49 18.13 -2.48
CA PRO A 413 9.59 18.49 -1.60
C PRO A 413 10.67 17.40 -1.53
N LYS A 414 11.93 17.80 -1.31
CA LYS A 414 13.07 16.86 -1.27
C LYS A 414 12.95 15.81 -0.15
N ASN A 415 12.29 16.14 0.95
CA ASN A 415 12.08 15.22 2.07
C ASN A 415 10.75 14.45 1.98
N ALA A 416 10.03 14.51 0.85
CA ALA A 416 8.72 13.87 0.71
C ALA A 416 8.79 12.33 0.72
N VAL A 417 7.65 11.72 1.01
CA VAL A 417 7.39 10.30 0.75
C VAL A 417 6.35 10.23 -0.36
N THR A 418 6.69 9.62 -1.49
CA THR A 418 5.75 9.38 -2.58
C THR A 418 5.25 7.94 -2.54
N ILE A 419 3.94 7.79 -2.69
CA ILE A 419 3.24 6.50 -2.70
C ILE A 419 2.60 6.35 -4.06
N GLU A 420 3.16 5.46 -4.88
CA GLU A 420 2.63 5.18 -6.22
C GLU A 420 1.45 4.22 -6.13
N ILE A 421 0.26 4.74 -6.43
CA ILE A 421 -1.02 4.05 -6.41
C ILE A 421 -1.36 3.63 -7.83
N ALA A 422 -1.00 2.39 -8.14
CA ALA A 422 -1.20 1.80 -9.46
C ALA A 422 -1.24 0.27 -9.34
N PRO A 423 -1.73 -0.45 -10.37
CA PRO A 423 -1.52 -1.89 -10.48
C PRO A 423 -0.06 -2.29 -10.72
N HIS A 424 0.79 -1.38 -11.21
CA HIS A 424 2.24 -1.54 -11.27
C HIS A 424 2.94 -0.18 -11.20
N GLY A 425 4.00 -0.10 -10.39
CA GLY A 425 4.84 1.08 -10.21
C GLY A 425 5.69 1.52 -11.42
N ILE A 426 5.06 1.92 -12.53
CA ILE A 426 5.75 2.35 -13.76
C ILE A 426 6.45 3.72 -13.64
N LEU A 427 6.03 4.56 -12.69
CA LEU A 427 6.61 5.90 -12.48
C LEU A 427 7.79 5.87 -11.50
N GLN A 428 8.11 4.73 -10.86
CA GLN A 428 9.23 4.63 -9.92
C GLN A 428 10.56 5.11 -10.53
N GLU A 429 10.84 4.75 -11.78
CA GLU A 429 12.04 5.20 -12.49
C GLU A 429 12.02 6.71 -12.72
N ILE A 430 10.92 7.22 -13.26
CA ILE A 430 10.73 8.64 -13.58
C ILE A 430 10.85 9.49 -12.31
N LEU A 431 10.21 9.07 -11.21
CA LEU A 431 10.30 9.74 -9.92
C LEU A 431 11.72 9.69 -9.37
N ARG A 432 12.44 8.56 -9.49
CA ARG A 432 13.83 8.46 -9.00
C ARG A 432 14.80 9.34 -9.80
N GLN A 433 14.59 9.50 -11.10
CA GLN A 433 15.39 10.37 -11.96
C GLN A 433 15.07 11.85 -11.74
N SER A 434 13.78 12.16 -11.55
CA SER A 434 13.30 13.55 -11.45
C SER A 434 13.43 14.13 -10.04
N LEU A 435 13.46 13.29 -9.01
CA LEU A 435 13.49 13.69 -7.61
C LEU A 435 14.86 13.38 -6.98
N GLY A 436 15.24 14.16 -5.97
CA GLY A 436 16.50 13.94 -5.25
C GLY A 436 16.49 12.65 -4.42
N SER A 437 17.68 12.16 -4.07
CA SER A 437 17.87 10.92 -3.27
C SER A 437 17.26 10.96 -1.86
N GLU A 438 16.87 12.15 -1.38
CA GLU A 438 16.19 12.33 -0.09
C GLU A 438 14.68 11.98 -0.15
N VAL A 439 14.10 11.87 -1.35
CA VAL A 439 12.71 11.46 -1.51
C VAL A 439 12.62 9.94 -1.40
N THR A 440 11.71 9.46 -0.56
CA THR A 440 11.40 8.02 -0.49
C THR A 440 10.23 7.73 -1.43
N ASN A 441 10.50 7.00 -2.52
CA ASN A 441 9.50 6.59 -3.50
C ASN A 441 9.11 5.12 -3.28
N ILE A 442 7.83 4.84 -3.07
CA ILE A 442 7.32 3.50 -2.76
C ILE A 442 6.14 3.17 -3.67
N ALA A 443 6.24 2.07 -4.42
CA ALA A 443 5.10 1.48 -5.13
C ALA A 443 4.37 0.47 -4.24
N LEU A 444 3.04 0.42 -4.35
CA LEU A 444 2.21 -0.51 -3.58
C LEU A 444 2.11 -1.91 -4.22
N THR A 445 2.42 -2.02 -5.52
CA THR A 445 2.28 -3.24 -6.31
C THR A 445 3.36 -3.31 -7.40
N GLN A 446 3.65 -4.52 -7.85
CA GLN A 446 4.67 -4.79 -8.86
C GLN A 446 4.26 -5.94 -9.78
N SER A 447 4.23 -5.65 -11.08
CA SER A 447 4.05 -6.67 -12.11
C SER A 447 5.23 -7.65 -12.13
N GLY A 448 4.95 -8.93 -12.37
CA GLY A 448 5.96 -9.99 -12.42
C GLY A 448 6.52 -10.42 -11.06
N TYR A 449 6.05 -9.84 -9.96
CA TYR A 449 6.36 -10.32 -8.61
C TYR A 449 5.44 -11.48 -8.22
N ARG A 450 5.95 -12.43 -7.41
CA ARG A 450 5.25 -13.69 -7.10
C ARG A 450 3.98 -13.52 -6.27
N ASP A 451 3.97 -12.55 -5.35
CA ASP A 451 2.88 -12.30 -4.40
C ASP A 451 2.81 -10.81 -4.08
N ASN A 452 1.79 -10.13 -4.60
CA ASN A 452 1.61 -8.70 -4.36
C ASN A 452 1.13 -8.38 -2.93
N VAL A 453 0.68 -9.37 -2.14
CA VAL A 453 0.47 -9.18 -0.69
C VAL A 453 1.80 -8.88 -0.01
N GLU A 454 2.86 -9.61 -0.35
CA GLU A 454 4.20 -9.39 0.20
C GLU A 454 4.74 -8.01 -0.21
N VAL A 455 4.54 -7.60 -1.47
CA VAL A 455 4.94 -6.26 -1.96
C VAL A 455 4.21 -5.15 -1.20
N LEU A 456 2.90 -5.27 -1.03
CA LEU A 456 2.11 -4.27 -0.31
C LEU A 456 2.51 -4.17 1.17
N LEU A 457 2.71 -5.30 1.85
CA LEU A 457 3.15 -5.31 3.24
C LEU A 457 4.57 -4.74 3.38
N GLN A 458 5.48 -5.02 2.45
CA GLN A 458 6.79 -4.37 2.40
C GLN A 458 6.68 -2.86 2.21
N ALA A 459 5.80 -2.42 1.30
CA ALA A 459 5.54 -1.01 1.08
C ALA A 459 5.06 -0.33 2.37
N ILE A 460 4.10 -0.91 3.09
CA ILE A 460 3.60 -0.38 4.37
C ILE A 460 4.70 -0.36 5.44
N GLY A 461 5.54 -1.40 5.51
CA GLY A 461 6.72 -1.43 6.38
C GLY A 461 7.72 -0.31 6.07
N LYS A 462 8.01 -0.09 4.78
CA LYS A 462 8.85 1.03 4.32
C LYS A 462 8.24 2.39 4.64
N LEU A 463 6.91 2.52 4.58
CA LEU A 463 6.22 3.74 5.00
C LEU A 463 6.39 3.99 6.51
N TYR A 464 6.29 2.95 7.33
CA TYR A 464 6.59 3.05 8.77
C TYR A 464 8.04 3.49 9.01
N ASN A 465 9.01 2.88 8.35
CA ASN A 465 10.43 3.25 8.44
C ASN A 465 10.68 4.69 7.95
N ALA A 466 9.96 5.13 6.91
CA ALA A 466 10.02 6.50 6.40
C ALA A 466 9.43 7.55 7.35
N GLY A 467 8.86 7.13 8.49
CA GLY A 467 8.37 8.02 9.55
C GLY A 467 6.86 8.19 9.59
N LEU A 468 6.11 7.46 8.77
CA LEU A 468 4.64 7.42 8.87
C LEU A 468 4.23 6.50 10.03
N GLN A 469 2.97 6.60 10.44
CA GLN A 469 2.42 5.81 11.54
C GLN A 469 1.15 5.05 11.10
N PRO A 470 1.27 4.04 10.22
CA PRO A 470 0.12 3.24 9.80
C PRO A 470 -0.48 2.43 10.96
N ASN A 471 -1.80 2.35 11.02
CA ASN A 471 -2.51 1.46 11.93
C ASN A 471 -2.49 0.01 11.39
N ILE A 472 -1.39 -0.69 11.67
CA ILE A 472 -1.14 -2.04 11.14
C ILE A 472 -2.21 -3.04 11.57
N ALA A 473 -2.72 -2.94 12.81
CA ALA A 473 -3.73 -3.86 13.34
C ALA A 473 -5.02 -3.85 12.49
N SER A 474 -5.37 -2.73 11.86
CA SER A 474 -6.55 -2.60 11.00
C SER A 474 -6.50 -3.40 9.70
N LEU A 475 -5.34 -3.95 9.31
CA LEU A 475 -5.22 -4.86 8.17
C LEU A 475 -5.78 -6.26 8.46
N TYR A 476 -5.94 -6.61 9.74
CA TYR A 476 -6.19 -7.96 10.19
C TYR A 476 -7.50 -8.08 10.98
N PRO A 477 -8.06 -9.30 11.12
CA PRO A 477 -9.17 -9.53 12.03
C PRO A 477 -8.83 -9.10 13.46
N SER A 478 -9.82 -8.56 14.17
CA SER A 478 -9.64 -8.11 15.55
C SER A 478 -9.32 -9.28 16.49
N VAL A 479 -8.42 -9.03 17.44
CA VAL A 479 -8.07 -9.97 18.50
C VAL A 479 -8.81 -9.60 19.79
N GLU A 480 -9.43 -10.59 20.43
CA GLU A 480 -10.16 -10.40 21.69
C GLU A 480 -9.22 -10.36 22.90
N TYR A 481 -9.34 -9.31 23.71
CA TYR A 481 -8.65 -9.18 24.98
C TYR A 481 -9.49 -9.73 26.16
N PRO A 482 -8.85 -10.25 27.23
CA PRO A 482 -7.41 -10.41 27.43
C PRO A 482 -6.82 -11.49 26.51
N VAL A 483 -5.51 -11.42 26.22
CA VAL A 483 -4.82 -12.48 25.48
C VAL A 483 -4.83 -13.79 26.27
N SER A 484 -4.67 -14.91 25.57
CA SER A 484 -4.65 -16.23 26.19
C SER A 484 -3.36 -16.44 26.97
N ARG A 485 -3.44 -17.30 27.99
CA ARG A 485 -2.28 -17.76 28.74
C ARG A 485 -1.26 -18.43 27.81
N GLY A 486 0.02 -18.20 28.07
CA GLY A 486 1.12 -18.72 27.27
C GLY A 486 1.42 -17.89 26.02
N THR A 487 0.80 -16.72 25.89
CA THR A 487 1.25 -15.71 24.91
C THR A 487 2.67 -15.26 25.28
N PRO A 488 3.63 -15.25 24.34
CA PRO A 488 5.01 -14.85 24.61
C PRO A 488 5.12 -13.47 25.29
N MET A 489 6.10 -13.35 26.20
CA MET A 489 6.39 -12.08 26.88
C MET A 489 7.07 -11.10 25.93
N ILE A 490 6.78 -9.81 26.09
CA ILE A 490 7.39 -8.73 25.31
C ILE A 490 8.62 -8.14 26.00
N SER A 491 8.58 -7.99 27.33
CA SER A 491 9.63 -7.29 28.07
C SER A 491 11.05 -7.83 27.88
N PRO A 492 11.31 -9.15 27.68
CA PRO A 492 12.67 -9.65 27.45
C PRO A 492 13.28 -9.23 26.10
N SER A 493 12.44 -8.83 25.14
CA SER A 493 12.86 -8.40 23.81
C SER A 493 13.12 -6.88 23.72
N ILE A 494 12.75 -6.12 24.74
CA ILE A 494 13.07 -4.69 24.85
C ILE A 494 14.51 -4.59 25.41
N ARG A 495 15.45 -4.08 24.61
CA ARG A 495 16.88 -4.00 24.96
C ARG A 495 17.47 -2.62 24.78
#